data_AF-A0A8S3BUB7-F1
#
_entry.id   AF-A0A8S3BUB7-F1
#
_cell.length_a   1.000
_cell.length_b   1.000
_cell.length_c   1.000
_cell.angle_alpha   90.00
_cell.angle_beta   90.00
_cell.angle_gamma   90.00
#
_symmetry.space_group_name_H-M   'P 1'
#
loop_
_entity.id
_entity.type
_entity.pdbx_description
1 polymer ?
#
loop_
_entity_poly.entity_id
_entity_poly.type
_entity_poly.pdbx_seq_one_letter_code
_entity_poly.pdbx_strand_id
1 'polypeptide(L)' 'FIPNMINGAAQADVGILVVDSRRGEFETGFEYGGQTREHALLLRSLGVSQLICAVNKMDTIEWSQD' A
#
# COMPACT_ATOMS: atom_id res chain seq x y z
N PHE A 1 -3.17 13.77 -7.32
CA PHE A 1 -4.04 12.65 -6.89
C PHE A 1 -4.13 12.49 -5.37
N ILE A 2 -3.09 12.88 -4.61
CA ILE A 2 -3.07 12.90 -3.13
C ILE A 2 -4.33 13.51 -2.48
N PRO A 3 -4.90 14.65 -2.93
CA PRO A 3 -6.06 15.25 -2.25
C PRO A 3 -7.32 14.37 -2.29
N ASN A 4 -7.54 13.66 -3.41
CA ASN A 4 -8.68 12.75 -3.55
C ASN A 4 -8.51 11.51 -2.66
N MET A 5 -7.28 11.04 -2.50
CA MET A 5 -6.95 9.92 -1.62
C MET A 5 -7.14 10.28 -0.15
N ILE A 6 -6.76 11.49 0.28
CA ILE A 6 -7.01 12.00 1.64
C ILE A 6 -8.51 12.08 1.93
N ASN A 7 -9.29 12.64 1.02
CA ASN A 7 -10.75 12.76 1.22
C ASN A 7 -11.43 11.39 1.33
N GLY A 8 -11.00 10.40 0.54
CA GLY A 8 -11.51 9.03 0.63
C GLY A 8 -11.07 8.33 1.93
N ALA A 9 -9.80 8.48 2.31
CA ALA A 9 -9.25 7.91 3.53
C ALA A 9 -9.87 8.47 4.81
N ALA A 10 -10.20 9.77 4.82
CA ALA A 10 -10.83 10.43 5.97
C ALA A 10 -12.24 9.91 6.30
N GLN A 11 -12.89 9.21 5.36
CA GLN A 11 -14.21 8.60 5.55
C GLN A 11 -14.14 7.07 5.72
N ALA A 12 -12.94 6.47 5.68
CA ALA A 12 -12.77 5.03 5.71
C ALA A 12 -12.44 4.51 7.11
N ASP A 13 -13.13 3.45 7.54
CA ASP A 13 -12.79 2.73 8.79
C ASP A 13 -11.70 1.67 8.56
N VAL A 14 -11.66 1.11 7.34
CA VAL A 14 -10.75 0.04 6.92
C VAL A 14 -10.08 0.40 5.60
N GLY A 15 -8.77 0.21 5.53
CA GLY A 15 -7.98 0.40 4.30
C GLY A 15 -7.50 -0.92 3.71
N ILE A 16 -7.33 -0.95 2.38
CA ILE A 16 -6.62 -2.03 1.69
C ILE A 16 -5.31 -1.47 1.14
N LEU A 17 -4.19 -2.04 1.56
CA LEU A 17 -2.87 -1.75 1.03
C LEU A 17 -2.51 -2.80 -0.02
N VAL A 18 -2.43 -2.39 -1.28
CA VAL A 18 -1.99 -3.26 -2.37
C VAL A 18 -0.50 -3.13 -2.56
N VAL A 19 0.21 -4.26 -2.54
CA VAL A 19 1.67 -4.35 -2.62
C VAL A 19 2.07 -5.16 -3.85
N ASP A 20 3.06 -4.71 -4.61
CA ASP A 20 3.60 -5.47 -5.74
C ASP A 20 4.53 -6.59 -5.25
N SER A 21 4.43 -7.79 -5.82
CA SER A 21 5.30 -8.92 -5.49
C SER A 21 6.62 -8.95 -6.26
N ARG A 22 6.77 -8.13 -7.30
CA ARG A 22 7.99 -8.11 -8.13
C ARG A 22 9.16 -7.49 -7.37
N ARG A 23 10.31 -8.17 -7.41
CA ARG A 23 11.59 -7.61 -6.97
C ARG A 23 11.93 -6.36 -7.77
N GLY A 24 12.38 -5.31 -7.11
CA GLY A 24 12.60 -3.97 -7.64
C GLY A 24 11.40 -3.03 -7.42
N GLU A 25 10.19 -3.46 -7.81
CA GLU A 25 8.97 -2.65 -7.68
C GLU A 25 8.49 -2.56 -6.24
N PHE A 26 8.58 -3.67 -5.50
CA PHE A 26 8.31 -3.70 -4.07
C PHE A 26 9.21 -2.73 -3.32
N GLU A 27 10.52 -2.83 -3.53
CA GLU A 27 11.53 -2.02 -2.87
C GLU A 27 11.36 -0.54 -3.21
N THR A 28 11.19 -0.19 -4.49
CA THR A 28 10.94 1.20 -4.94
C THR A 28 9.69 1.80 -4.28
N GLY A 29 8.64 1.00 -4.08
CA GLY A 29 7.42 1.43 -3.40
C GLY A 29 7.58 1.68 -1.89
N PHE A 30 8.52 1.00 -1.23
CA PHE A 30 8.75 1.05 0.23
C PHE A 30 10.00 1.84 0.65
N GLU A 31 10.87 2.20 -0.29
CA GLU A 31 12.01 3.08 -0.08
C GLU A 31 11.62 4.48 0.42
N TYR A 32 12.61 5.27 0.84
CA TYR A 32 12.38 6.63 1.32
C TYR A 32 11.90 7.53 0.15
N GLY A 33 10.66 8.00 0.22
CA GLY A 33 9.98 8.70 -0.88
C GLY A 33 9.09 7.78 -1.75
N GLY A 34 9.01 6.49 -1.43
CA GLY A 34 8.11 5.54 -2.08
C GLY A 34 6.65 5.82 -1.74
N GLN A 35 5.79 5.78 -2.77
CA GLN A 35 4.37 6.12 -2.63
C GLN A 35 3.60 5.15 -1.72
N THR A 36 3.93 3.86 -1.72
CA THR A 36 3.26 2.85 -0.88
C THR A 36 3.47 3.15 0.60
N ARG A 37 4.69 3.54 0.98
CA ARG A 37 5.04 3.93 2.34
C ARG A 37 4.38 5.26 2.75
N GLU A 38 4.41 6.28 1.89
CA GLU A 38 3.78 7.57 2.18
C GLU A 38 2.26 7.42 2.36
N HIS A 39 1.61 6.66 1.48
CA HIS A 39 0.19 6.41 1.56
C HIS A 39 -0.23 5.63 2.81
N ALA A 40 0.54 4.62 3.21
CA ALA A 40 0.29 3.89 4.46
C ALA A 40 0.43 4.80 5.70
N LEU A 41 1.41 5.72 5.70
CA LEU A 41 1.60 6.69 6.78
C LEU A 41 0.44 7.71 6.84
N LEU A 42 -0.05 8.15 5.69
CA LEU A 42 -1.20 9.04 5.59
C LEU A 42 -2.47 8.36 6.11
N LEU A 43 -2.75 7.12 5.71
CA LEU A 43 -3.90 6.35 6.20
C LEU A 43 -3.89 6.24 7.73
N ARG A 44 -2.73 5.94 8.32
CA ARG A 44 -2.55 5.87 9.78
C ARG A 44 -2.81 7.23 10.45
N SER A 45 -2.31 8.31 9.86
CA SER A 45 -2.48 9.67 10.40
C SER A 45 -3.94 10.15 10.32
N LEU A 46 -4.70 9.64 9.35
CA LEU A 46 -6.12 9.94 9.16
C LEU A 46 -7.06 9.09 10.02
N GLY A 47 -6.53 8.18 10.84
CA GLY A 47 -7.32 7.40 11.80
C GLY A 47 -7.76 6.02 11.30
N VAL A 48 -7.33 5.59 10.11
CA VAL A 48 -7.58 4.23 9.61
C VAL A 48 -6.74 3.25 10.43
N SER A 49 -7.40 2.53 11.33
CA SER A 49 -6.74 1.61 12.28
C SER A 49 -6.73 0.16 11.80
N GLN A 50 -7.63 -0.20 10.89
CA GLN A 50 -7.70 -1.54 10.28
C GLN A 50 -7.15 -1.50 8.86
N LEU A 51 -6.14 -2.32 8.59
CA LEU A 51 -5.49 -2.38 7.29
C LEU A 51 -5.39 -3.83 6.82
N ILE A 52 -5.87 -4.10 5.60
CA ILE A 52 -5.71 -5.39 4.91
C ILE A 52 -4.57 -5.25 3.91
N CYS A 53 -3.57 -6.12 3.98
CA CYS A 53 -2.50 -6.17 2.99
C CYS A 53 -2.85 -7.17 1.88
N ALA A 54 -2.82 -6.73 0.63
CA ALA A 54 -3.05 -7.55 -0.55
C ALA A 54 -1.79 -7.56 -1.42
N VAL A 55 -1.12 -8.71 -1.51
CA VAL A 55 0.04 -8.88 -2.39
C VAL A 55 -0.46 -9.22 -3.79
N ASN A 56 -0.10 -8.38 -4.76
CA ASN A 56 -0.56 -8.43 -6.14
C ASN A 56 0.57 -8.84 -7.09
N LYS A 57 0.22 -9.30 -8.29
CA LYS A 57 1.14 -9.81 -9.33
C LYS A 57 1.94 -11.05 -8.94
N MET A 58 1.41 -11.87 -8.03
CA MET A 58 2.03 -13.11 -7.56
C MET A 58 2.37 -14.11 -8.69
N ASP A 59 1.66 -14.03 -9.82
CA ASP A 59 1.98 -14.78 -11.03
C ASP A 59 3.40 -14.52 -11.56
N THR A 60 3.93 -13.31 -11.34
CA THR A 60 5.26 -12.90 -11.83
C THR A 60 6.41 -13.44 -11.01
N ILE A 61 6.12 -13.97 -9.82
CA ILE A 61 7.08 -14.68 -8.97
C ILE A 61 6.71 -16.17 -8.87
N GLU A 62 5.89 -16.68 -9.78
CA GLU A 62 5.44 -18.08 -9.81
C GLU A 62 4.84 -18.55 -8.48
N TRP A 63 4.21 -17.63 -7.73
CA TRP A 63 3.69 -17.90 -6.40
C TRP A 63 4.74 -18.46 -5.43
N SER A 64 6.00 -18.04 -5.58
CA SER A 64 7.11 -18.39 -4.70
C SER A 64 6.74 -18.13 -3.24
N GLN A 65 6.98 -19.13 -2.40
CA GLN A 65 6.86 -19.03 -0.94
C GLN A 65 8.22 -18.83 -0.25
N ASP A 66 9.30 -18.93 -1.03
CA ASP A 66 10.69 -18.72 -0.60
C ASP A 66 11.10 -17.24 -0.63
#